data_AF-A0A7S0V9C6-F1
#
_entry.id   AF-A0A7S0V9C6-F1
#
_cell.length_a   1.000
_cell.length_b   1.000
_cell.length_c   1.000
_cell.angle_alpha   90.00
_cell.angle_beta   90.00
_cell.angle_gamma   90.00
#
_symmetry.space_group_name_H-M   'P 1'
#
loop_
_entity.id
_entity.type
_entity.pdbx_description
1 polymer ?
#
loop_
_entity_poly.entity_id
_entity_poly.type
_entity_poly.pdbx_seq_one_letter_code
_entity_poly.pdbx_strand_id
1 'polypeptide(L)'
;PVISYGSTAATLSDSALYPSFHRVVPPDTVLASITAQLCFKLNFTRVGILFINDPFGSGYAIDFGASAEREGIEIVTSQPFIGGDPASMRDAVDAIAAVDVRVIVVVCLVPDMRGLLDAAEVHGMLRTPGYSWFLNGFDGPE
;
A
#
# COMPACT_ATOMS: atom_id res chain seq x y z
N PRO A 1 -14.58 -21.43 -15.96
CA PRO A 1 -14.64 -19.97 -15.78
C PRO A 1 -14.78 -19.65 -14.29
N VAL A 2 -14.04 -18.65 -13.79
CA VAL A 2 -14.10 -18.17 -12.41
C VAL A 2 -14.52 -16.70 -12.44
N ILE A 3 -15.54 -16.34 -11.66
CA ILE A 3 -15.99 -14.95 -11.51
C ILE A 3 -15.85 -14.58 -10.04
N SER A 4 -14.88 -13.73 -9.71
CA SER A 4 -14.63 -13.29 -8.35
C SER A 4 -15.43 -12.04 -7.99
N TYR A 5 -15.99 -12.01 -6.78
CA TYR A 5 -16.69 -10.85 -6.24
C TYR A 5 -15.78 -9.85 -5.52
N GLY A 6 -14.56 -10.24 -5.14
CA GLY A 6 -13.72 -9.46 -4.22
C GLY A 6 -12.22 -9.49 -4.51
N SER A 7 -11.76 -10.13 -5.58
CA SER A 7 -10.33 -10.17 -5.91
C SER A 7 -9.88 -8.90 -6.64
N THR A 8 -9.15 -8.03 -5.96
CA THR A 8 -8.69 -6.74 -6.49
C THR A 8 -7.26 -6.77 -7.05
N ALA A 9 -6.47 -7.79 -6.73
CA ALA A 9 -5.08 -7.91 -7.19
C ALA A 9 -4.92 -7.67 -8.70
N ALA A 10 -3.98 -6.80 -9.07
CA ALA A 10 -3.76 -6.38 -10.46
C ALA A 10 -3.32 -7.55 -11.37
N THR A 11 -2.53 -8.47 -10.83
CA THR A 11 -1.96 -9.63 -11.54
C THR A 11 -3.02 -10.54 -12.15
N LEU A 12 -4.20 -10.66 -11.53
CA LEU A 12 -5.32 -11.45 -12.03
C LEU A 12 -5.96 -10.90 -13.32
N SER A 13 -5.51 -9.73 -13.79
CA SER A 13 -5.94 -9.13 -15.07
C SER A 13 -5.20 -9.68 -16.28
N ASP A 14 -4.10 -10.43 -16.08
CA ASP A 14 -3.34 -11.01 -17.19
C ASP A 14 -4.12 -12.14 -17.85
N SER A 15 -4.72 -11.86 -19.01
CA SER A 15 -5.50 -12.83 -19.77
C SER A 15 -4.68 -13.97 -20.39
N ALA A 16 -3.35 -13.82 -20.52
CA ALA A 16 -2.48 -14.89 -20.98
C ALA A 16 -2.23 -15.92 -19.88
N LEU A 17 -2.07 -15.45 -18.63
CA LEU A 17 -1.90 -16.31 -17.45
C LEU A 17 -3.24 -16.82 -16.90
N TYR A 18 -4.30 -16.01 -16.97
CA TYR A 18 -5.61 -16.28 -16.38
C TYR A 18 -6.76 -16.15 -17.40
N PRO A 19 -6.78 -16.94 -18.49
CA PRO A 19 -7.71 -16.75 -19.63
C PRO A 19 -9.19 -16.97 -19.31
N SER A 20 -9.53 -17.51 -18.14
CA SER A 20 -10.91 -17.77 -17.72
C SER A 20 -11.30 -17.09 -16.41
N PHE A 21 -10.49 -16.12 -15.96
CA PHE A 21 -10.75 -15.34 -14.77
C PHE A 21 -11.47 -14.04 -15.11
N HIS A 22 -12.53 -13.74 -14.36
CA HIS A 22 -13.28 -12.49 -14.44
C HIS A 22 -13.57 -11.99 -13.01
N ARG A 23 -13.85 -10.70 -12.86
CA ARG A 23 -14.27 -10.10 -11.59
C ARG A 23 -15.27 -8.99 -11.81
N VAL A 24 -16.07 -8.70 -10.78
CA VAL A 24 -17.06 -7.60 -10.78
C VAL A 24 -16.56 -6.34 -10.06
N VAL A 25 -15.39 -6.41 -9.45
CA VAL A 25 -14.71 -5.28 -8.79
C VAL A 25 -13.52 -4.80 -9.62
N PRO A 26 -13.13 -3.52 -9.54
CA PRO A 26 -11.97 -3.00 -10.27
C PRO A 26 -10.64 -3.57 -9.71
N PRO A 27 -9.57 -3.60 -10.53
CA PRO A 27 -8.22 -3.83 -10.03
C PRO A 27 -7.71 -2.72 -9.13
N ASP A 28 -6.76 -3.07 -8.27
CA ASP A 28 -6.02 -2.13 -7.43
C ASP A 28 -5.17 -1.12 -8.19
N THR A 29 -4.84 -1.38 -9.48
CA THR A 29 -4.17 -0.41 -10.37
C THR A 29 -4.90 0.93 -10.39
N VAL A 30 -6.25 0.90 -10.35
CA VAL A 30 -7.10 2.08 -10.36
C VAL A 30 -6.96 2.84 -9.04
N LEU A 31 -7.04 2.13 -7.91
CA LEU A 31 -6.92 2.75 -6.60
C LEU A 31 -5.51 3.32 -6.39
N ALA A 32 -4.46 2.59 -6.78
CA ALA A 32 -3.08 3.05 -6.70
C ALA A 32 -2.87 4.36 -7.47
N SER A 33 -3.41 4.48 -8.69
CA SER A 33 -3.33 5.73 -9.45
C SER A 33 -4.12 6.87 -8.81
N ILE A 34 -5.32 6.59 -8.28
CA ILE A 34 -6.13 7.61 -7.59
C ILE A 34 -5.42 8.11 -6.33
N THR A 35 -4.80 7.23 -5.55
CA THR A 35 -4.04 7.61 -4.36
C THR A 35 -2.89 8.55 -4.70
N ALA A 36 -2.12 8.25 -5.77
CA ALA A 36 -1.06 9.14 -6.23
C ALA A 36 -1.59 10.52 -6.68
N GLN A 37 -2.69 10.54 -7.45
CA GLN A 37 -3.33 11.80 -7.85
C GLN A 37 -3.88 12.59 -6.65
N LEU A 38 -4.34 11.90 -5.61
CA LEU A 38 -4.81 12.54 -4.37
C LEU A 38 -3.62 13.14 -3.61
N CYS A 39 -2.50 12.42 -3.48
CA CYS A 39 -1.26 12.98 -2.92
C CYS A 39 -0.85 14.25 -3.68
N PHE A 40 -0.87 14.21 -5.01
CA PHE A 40 -0.57 15.39 -5.85
C PHE A 40 -1.52 16.56 -5.56
N LYS A 41 -2.84 16.33 -5.55
CA LYS A 41 -3.84 17.37 -5.25
C LYS A 41 -3.70 17.97 -3.86
N LEU A 42 -3.18 17.21 -2.90
CA LEU A 42 -2.90 17.66 -1.53
C LEU A 42 -1.51 18.30 -1.40
N ASN A 43 -0.77 18.47 -2.50
CA ASN A 43 0.60 18.98 -2.54
C ASN A 43 1.61 18.13 -1.73
N PHE A 44 1.35 16.83 -1.63
CA PHE A 44 2.29 15.89 -1.06
C PHE A 44 3.32 15.48 -2.11
N THR A 45 4.56 15.91 -1.92
CA THR A 45 5.67 15.70 -2.87
C THR A 45 6.64 14.61 -2.44
N ARG A 46 6.58 14.16 -1.18
CA ARG A 46 7.48 13.15 -0.60
C ARG A 46 6.66 12.10 0.16
N VAL A 47 6.70 10.85 -0.31
CA VAL A 47 5.86 9.76 0.20
C VAL A 47 6.70 8.54 0.54
N GLY A 48 6.35 7.86 1.64
CA GLY A 48 6.85 6.55 2.01
C GLY A 48 5.79 5.50 1.73
N ILE A 49 6.18 4.30 1.29
CA ILE A 49 5.26 3.20 1.00
C ILE A 49 5.58 2.04 1.93
N LEU A 50 4.55 1.50 2.58
CA LEU A 50 4.60 0.29 3.40
C LEU A 50 3.64 -0.73 2.80
N PHE A 51 4.12 -1.90 2.40
CA PHE A 51 3.26 -2.85 1.68
C PHE A 51 3.53 -4.31 2.05
N ILE A 52 2.47 -5.13 2.05
CA ILE A 52 2.61 -6.57 2.23
C ILE A 52 3.35 -7.18 1.03
N ASN A 53 4.34 -8.04 1.32
CA ASN A 53 5.22 -8.65 0.33
C ASN A 53 4.56 -9.85 -0.38
N ASP A 54 3.49 -9.57 -1.10
CA ASP A 54 2.77 -10.52 -1.93
C ASP A 54 2.40 -9.86 -3.28
N PRO A 55 1.79 -10.60 -4.24
CA PRO A 55 1.40 -10.02 -5.53
C PRO A 55 0.37 -8.88 -5.45
N PHE A 56 -0.42 -8.82 -4.37
CA PHE A 56 -1.39 -7.75 -4.14
C PHE A 56 -0.66 -6.45 -3.72
N GLY A 57 0.11 -6.50 -2.63
CA GLY A 57 0.82 -5.33 -2.11
C GLY A 57 1.94 -4.85 -3.04
N SER A 58 2.71 -5.79 -3.61
CA SER A 58 3.79 -5.45 -4.56
C SER A 58 3.24 -4.85 -5.85
N GLY A 59 2.12 -5.38 -6.36
CA GLY A 59 1.44 -4.83 -7.52
C GLY A 59 0.99 -3.39 -7.29
N TYR A 60 0.32 -3.14 -6.16
CA TYR A 60 -0.10 -1.80 -5.78
C TYR A 60 1.10 -0.83 -5.70
N ALA A 61 2.19 -1.23 -5.05
CA ALA A 61 3.37 -0.38 -4.88
C ALA A 61 3.99 0.02 -6.23
N ILE A 62 4.04 -0.91 -7.19
CA ILE A 62 4.52 -0.65 -8.56
C ILE A 62 3.59 0.33 -9.28
N ASP A 63 2.27 0.09 -9.26
CA ASP A 63 1.29 0.93 -9.95
C ASP A 63 1.23 2.34 -9.35
N PHE A 64 1.31 2.43 -8.02
CA PHE A 64 1.41 3.70 -7.31
C PHE A 64 2.70 4.42 -7.71
N GLY A 65 3.83 3.72 -7.76
CA GLY A 65 5.12 4.27 -8.17
C GLY A 65 5.09 4.88 -9.58
N ALA A 66 4.55 4.15 -10.55
CA ALA A 66 4.38 4.64 -11.91
C ALA A 66 3.46 5.86 -11.99
N SER A 67 2.45 5.96 -11.11
CA SER A 67 1.59 7.14 -11.04
C SER A 67 2.24 8.30 -10.30
N ALA A 68 2.96 8.04 -9.21
CA ALA A 68 3.70 9.04 -8.44
C ALA A 68 4.76 9.73 -9.32
N GLU A 69 5.50 8.95 -10.11
CA GLU A 69 6.49 9.48 -11.06
C GLU A 69 5.85 10.44 -12.07
N ARG A 70 4.69 10.08 -12.65
CA ARG A 70 3.95 10.95 -13.58
C ARG A 70 3.50 12.26 -12.96
N GLU A 71 3.15 12.24 -11.68
CA GLU A 71 2.71 13.43 -10.93
C GLU A 71 3.89 14.20 -10.29
N GLY A 72 5.13 13.73 -10.44
CA GLY A 72 6.33 14.36 -9.86
C GLY A 72 6.48 14.18 -8.35
N ILE A 73 5.92 13.10 -7.79
CA ILE A 73 6.02 12.75 -6.36
C ILE A 73 7.24 11.86 -6.14
N GLU A 74 8.10 12.24 -5.18
CA GLU A 74 9.25 11.43 -4.75
C GLU A 74 8.79 10.32 -3.80
N ILE A 75 9.13 9.07 -4.14
CA ILE A 75 9.03 7.94 -3.20
C ILE A 75 10.34 7.86 -2.43
N VAL A 76 10.33 8.36 -1.19
CA VAL A 76 11.52 8.46 -0.33
C VAL A 76 11.98 7.06 0.13
N THR A 77 11.03 6.18 0.39
CA THR A 77 11.28 4.82 0.85
C THR A 77 10.11 3.92 0.48
N SER A 78 10.40 2.66 0.17
CA SER A 78 9.39 1.65 -0.14
C SER A 78 9.77 0.37 0.61
N GLN A 79 8.96 0.00 1.60
CA GLN A 79 9.28 -1.05 2.56
C GLN A 79 8.27 -2.19 2.46
N PRO A 80 8.71 -3.38 2.01
CA PRO A 80 7.91 -4.59 2.08
C PRO A 80 7.90 -5.15 3.50
N PHE A 81 6.82 -5.84 3.88
CA PHE A 81 6.77 -6.65 5.10
C PHE A 81 6.07 -7.99 4.85
N ILE A 82 6.35 -8.98 5.70
CA ILE A 82 5.68 -10.29 5.67
C ILE A 82 4.42 -10.19 6.53
N GLY A 83 3.24 -10.42 5.93
CA GLY A 83 1.96 -10.44 6.65
C GLY A 83 1.95 -11.49 7.75
N GLY A 84 1.40 -11.14 8.91
CA GLY A 84 1.36 -11.98 10.10
C GLY A 84 2.70 -12.13 10.84
N ASP A 85 3.79 -11.52 10.37
CA ASP A 85 5.10 -11.53 11.06
C ASP A 85 5.37 -10.17 11.76
N PRO A 86 5.23 -10.10 13.10
CA PRO A 86 5.46 -8.88 13.85
C PRO A 86 6.89 -8.34 13.76
N ALA A 87 7.90 -9.20 13.55
CA ALA A 87 9.28 -8.73 13.40
C ALA A 87 9.46 -8.01 12.07
N SER A 88 9.04 -8.64 10.97
CA SER A 88 9.10 -8.02 9.65
C SER A 88 8.29 -6.71 9.56
N MET A 89 7.10 -6.67 10.18
CA MET A 89 6.29 -5.44 10.26
C MET A 89 6.99 -4.31 11.01
N ARG A 90 7.64 -4.61 12.15
CA ARG A 90 8.42 -3.63 12.91
C ARG A 90 9.62 -3.13 12.11
N ASP A 91 10.40 -4.03 11.52
CA ASP A 91 11.59 -3.67 10.74
C ASP A 91 11.23 -2.72 9.58
N ALA A 92 10.11 -2.98 8.90
CA ALA A 92 9.61 -2.13 7.82
C ALA A 92 9.19 -0.73 8.32
N VAL A 93 8.52 -0.64 9.48
CA VAL A 93 8.16 0.65 10.09
C VAL A 93 9.40 1.40 10.59
N ASP A 94 10.36 0.71 11.19
CA ASP A 94 11.64 1.29 11.64
C ASP A 94 12.39 1.91 10.47
N ALA A 95 12.42 1.22 9.32
CA ALA A 95 13.03 1.74 8.09
C ALA A 95 12.31 2.98 7.54
N ILE A 96 10.98 3.08 7.68
CA ILE A 96 10.24 4.31 7.34
C ILE A 96 10.52 5.43 8.34
N ALA A 97 10.54 5.12 9.64
CA ALA A 97 10.79 6.10 10.70
C ALA A 97 12.21 6.68 10.65
N ALA A 98 13.17 5.93 10.10
CA ALA A 98 14.55 6.36 9.92
C ALA A 98 14.73 7.44 8.84
N VAL A 99 13.74 7.66 7.97
CA VAL A 99 13.79 8.70 6.93
C VAL A 99 12.81 9.83 7.24
N ASP A 100 13.15 11.06 6.84
CA ASP A 100 12.24 12.20 7.03
C ASP A 100 11.13 12.18 5.98
N VAL A 101 10.09 11.40 6.27
CA VAL A 101 8.86 11.31 5.48
C VAL A 101 7.64 11.41 6.40
N ARG A 102 6.64 12.19 5.97
CA ARG A 102 5.44 12.46 6.77
C ARG A 102 4.16 11.92 6.15
N VAL A 103 4.22 11.58 4.86
CA VAL A 103 3.09 11.00 4.13
C VAL A 103 3.39 9.53 3.90
N ILE A 104 2.59 8.65 4.49
CA ILE A 104 2.80 7.21 4.41
C ILE A 104 1.60 6.57 3.73
N VAL A 105 1.84 5.84 2.64
CA VAL A 105 0.86 4.98 1.98
C VAL A 105 1.06 3.55 2.49
N VAL A 106 0.02 2.99 3.09
CA VAL A 106 0.02 1.63 3.63
C VAL A 106 -0.86 0.75 2.77
N VAL A 107 -0.33 -0.40 2.35
CA VAL A 107 -1.04 -1.43 1.60
C VAL A 107 -0.92 -2.75 2.35
N CYS A 108 -1.97 -3.13 3.08
CA CYS A 108 -1.94 -4.31 3.94
C CYS A 108 -3.29 -5.01 3.99
N LEU A 109 -3.32 -6.16 4.66
CA LEU A 109 -4.58 -6.81 5.04
C LEU A 109 -4.99 -6.31 6.43
N VAL A 110 -6.29 -6.37 6.73
CA VAL A 110 -6.87 -5.94 8.01
C VAL A 110 -6.15 -6.54 9.23
N PRO A 111 -5.79 -7.85 9.26
CA PRO A 111 -5.10 -8.45 10.40
C PRO A 111 -3.73 -7.81 10.71
N ASP A 112 -3.04 -7.27 9.71
CA ASP A 112 -1.70 -6.70 9.85
C ASP A 112 -1.73 -5.25 10.34
N MET A 113 -2.83 -4.54 10.06
CA MET A 113 -2.95 -3.10 10.33
C MET A 113 -2.61 -2.74 11.77
N ARG A 114 -3.09 -3.53 12.73
CA ARG A 114 -2.84 -3.26 14.14
C ARG A 114 -1.36 -3.35 14.49
N GLY A 115 -0.65 -4.35 13.95
CA GLY A 115 0.78 -4.52 14.17
C GLY A 115 1.60 -3.36 13.61
N LEU A 116 1.25 -2.87 12.41
CA LEU A 116 1.91 -1.71 11.79
C LEU A 116 1.67 -0.43 12.58
N LEU A 117 0.44 -0.17 13.04
CA LEU A 117 0.10 1.01 13.82
C LEU A 117 0.77 0.98 15.21
N ASP A 118 0.79 -0.18 15.88
CA ASP A 118 1.47 -0.33 17.17
C ASP A 118 2.98 -0.07 17.02
N ALA A 119 3.62 -0.52 15.93
CA ALA A 119 5.01 -0.21 15.63
C ALA A 119 5.23 1.28 15.33
N ALA A 120 4.32 1.91 14.60
CA ALA A 120 4.41 3.35 14.27
C ALA A 120 4.24 4.25 15.50
N GLU A 121 3.44 3.82 16.47
CA GLU A 121 3.23 4.51 17.75
C GLU A 121 4.52 4.59 18.57
N VAL A 122 5.38 3.56 18.53
CA VAL A 122 6.69 3.57 19.21
C VAL A 122 7.56 4.74 18.74
N HIS A 123 7.45 5.11 17.47
CA HIS A 123 8.16 6.25 16.87
C HIS A 123 7.38 7.57 16.98
N GLY A 124 6.22 7.58 17.65
CA GLY A 124 5.36 8.75 17.78
C GLY A 124 4.66 9.16 16.48
N MET A 125 4.69 8.34 15.44
CA MET A 125 4.21 8.71 14.09
C MET A 125 2.69 8.89 13.99
N LEU A 126 1.94 8.47 15.02
CA LEU A 126 0.48 8.66 15.11
C LEU A 126 0.08 9.88 15.95
N ARG A 127 0.95 10.31 16.87
CA ARG A 127 0.66 11.40 17.82
C ARG A 127 1.33 12.72 17.43
N THR A 128 2.44 12.66 16.70
CA THR A 128 3.13 13.86 16.22
C THR A 128 2.33 14.52 15.09
N PRO A 129 2.00 15.82 15.19
CA PRO A 129 1.35 16.53 14.09
C PRO A 129 2.19 16.50 12.81
N GLY A 130 1.50 16.49 11.66
CA GLY A 130 2.13 16.55 10.34
C GLY A 130 2.24 15.20 9.63
N TYR A 131 2.03 14.08 10.33
CA TYR A 131 1.88 12.78 9.68
C TYR A 131 0.52 12.64 8.99
N SER A 132 0.52 12.11 7.77
CA SER A 132 -0.67 11.76 7.00
C SER A 132 -0.55 10.31 6.55
N TRP A 133 -1.55 9.50 6.89
CA TRP A 133 -1.58 8.07 6.62
C TRP A 133 -2.68 7.75 5.61
N PHE A 134 -2.31 7.18 4.46
CA PHE A 134 -3.23 6.64 3.47
C PHE A 134 -3.31 5.13 3.69
N LEU A 135 -4.40 4.69 4.32
CA LEU A 135 -4.59 3.29 4.66
C LEU A 135 -5.40 2.60 3.56
N ASN A 136 -4.76 1.74 2.78
CA ASN A 136 -5.42 0.82 1.86
C ASN A 136 -5.41 -0.57 2.50
N GLY A 137 -6.45 -0.85 3.29
CA GLY A 137 -6.79 -2.19 3.76
C GLY A 137 -8.10 -2.62 3.12
N PHE A 138 -8.10 -3.72 2.38
CA PHE A 138 -9.33 -4.34 1.90
C PHE A 138 -9.84 -5.36 2.92
N ASP A 139 -11.16 -5.43 3.07
CA ASP A 139 -11.86 -6.48 3.83
C ASP A 139 -11.44 -7.86 3.30
N GLY A 140 -10.55 -8.53 4.03
CA GLY A 140 -10.42 -9.98 4.01
C GLY A 140 -11.45 -10.57 4.99
N PRO A 141 -11.99 -11.78 4.74
CA PRO A 141 -13.00 -12.36 5.63
C PRO A 141 -12.43 -12.51 7.05
N GLU A 142 -13.25 -12.18 8.04
CA GLU A 142 -13.06 -12.61 9.44
C GLU A 142 -12.94 -14.14 9.55
#